data_AF-A0A0R2JWC3-F1
#
_entry.id   AF-A0A0R2JWC3-F1
#
_cell.length_a   1.000
_cell.length_b   1.000
_cell.length_c   1.000
_cell.angle_alpha   90.00
_cell.angle_beta   90.00
_cell.angle_gamma   90.00
#
_symmetry.space_group_name_H-M   'P 1'
#
loop_
_entity.id
_entity.type
_entity.pdbx_description
1 polymer ?
#
loop_
_entity_poly.entity_id
_entity_poly.type
_entity_poly.pdbx_seq_one_letter_code
_entity_poly.pdbx_strand_id
1 'polypeptide(L)' 'MTPDSVYIFRFGKDDLNNRIIVRYGHGWTGRQKIKEIDLLLHKQRHPRIFKTEHGLLKYLESHLSSHEEKVDDLGLDK' A
#
# COMPACT_ATOMS: atom_id res chain seq x y z
N MET A 1 14.20 -23.13 6.89
CA MET A 1 13.24 -22.01 6.79
C MET A 1 12.89 -21.81 5.33
N THR A 2 11.62 -21.86 4.96
CA THR A 2 11.20 -21.51 3.59
C THR A 2 11.46 -20.02 3.36
N PRO A 3 12.10 -19.62 2.25
CA PRO A 3 12.30 -18.21 1.93
C PRO A 3 10.96 -17.49 1.78
N ASP A 4 10.93 -16.21 2.15
CA ASP A 4 9.74 -15.40 1.99
C ASP A 4 9.41 -15.19 0.52
N SER A 5 8.13 -15.32 0.21
CA SER A 5 7.60 -15.03 -1.12
C SER A 5 7.20 -13.56 -1.19
N VAL A 6 7.35 -12.98 -2.37
CA VAL A 6 7.10 -11.55 -2.62
C VAL A 6 6.07 -11.43 -3.73
N TYR A 7 4.97 -10.74 -3.45
CA TYR A 7 3.99 -10.35 -4.44
C TYR A 7 4.11 -8.85 -4.70
N ILE A 8 4.13 -8.43 -5.97
CA ILE A 8 4.24 -7.02 -6.36
C ILE A 8 3.00 -6.64 -7.16
N PHE A 9 2.20 -5.75 -6.62
CA PHE A 9 1.05 -5.17 -7.30
C PHE A 9 1.40 -3.76 -7.78
N ARG A 10 1.41 -3.54 -9.10
CA ARG A 10 1.64 -2.22 -9.71
C ARG A 10 0.30 -1.57 -10.03
N PHE A 11 0.20 -0.25 -9.84
CA PHE A 11 -1.05 0.47 -10.03
C PHE A 11 -0.84 1.92 -10.47
N GLY A 12 -1.89 2.51 -11.07
CA GLY A 12 -1.85 3.85 -11.65
C GLY A 12 -1.48 3.86 -13.13
N LYS A 13 -1.25 5.07 -13.68
CA LYS A 13 -0.77 5.25 -15.07
C LYS A 13 0.63 4.69 -15.23
N ASP A 14 0.97 4.18 -16.40
CA ASP A 14 2.19 3.41 -16.67
C ASP A 14 3.51 4.12 -16.25
N ASP A 15 3.58 5.45 -16.37
CA ASP A 15 4.76 6.24 -15.99
C ASP A 15 4.88 6.46 -14.46
N LEU A 16 3.82 6.19 -13.72
CA LEU A 16 3.79 6.31 -12.27
C LEU A 16 4.18 4.96 -11.67
N ASN A 17 5.44 4.85 -11.24
CA ASN A 17 6.01 3.67 -10.57
C ASN A 17 5.42 3.45 -9.16
N ASN A 18 4.08 3.39 -9.03
CA ASN A 18 3.41 3.03 -7.80
C ASN A 18 3.32 1.52 -7.67
N ARG A 19 3.62 1.01 -6.48
CA ARG A 19 3.56 -0.42 -6.19
C ARG A 19 3.26 -0.71 -4.74
N ILE A 20 2.54 -1.80 -4.51
CA ILE A 20 2.41 -2.47 -3.22
C ILE A 20 3.25 -3.74 -3.28
N ILE A 21 4.19 -3.88 -2.36
CA ILE A 21 5.04 -5.07 -2.24
C ILE A 21 4.58 -5.81 -0.98
N VAL A 22 4.04 -7.01 -1.14
CA VAL A 22 3.59 -7.85 -0.04
C VAL A 22 4.60 -8.95 0.18
N ARG A 23 5.25 -8.96 1.34
CA ARG A 23 6.08 -10.08 1.79
C ARG A 23 5.21 -11.03 2.59
N TYR A 24 5.15 -12.29 2.16
CA TYR A 24 4.37 -13.30 2.84
C TYR A 24 5.19 -14.59 2.97
N GLY A 25 4.89 -15.33 4.03
CA GLY A 25 5.47 -16.64 4.27
C GLY A 25 4.40 -17.62 4.69
N HIS A 26 4.82 -18.84 5.03
CA HIS A 26 3.93 -19.86 5.57
C HIS A 26 4.17 -20.01 7.07
N GLY A 27 3.08 -20.07 7.84
CA GLY A 27 3.12 -20.47 9.24
C GLY A 27 3.38 -21.97 9.40
N TRP A 28 3.55 -22.43 10.64
CA TRP A 28 3.76 -23.84 10.95
C TRP A 28 2.60 -24.76 10.51
N THR A 29 1.38 -24.22 10.40
CA THR A 29 0.21 -24.93 9.85
C THR A 29 0.11 -24.89 8.32
N GLY A 30 1.11 -24.31 7.62
CA GLY A 30 1.07 -24.13 6.18
C GLY A 30 0.14 -23.02 5.69
N ARG A 31 -0.49 -22.24 6.58
CA ARG A 31 -1.29 -21.08 6.18
C ARG A 31 -0.39 -19.91 5.78
N GLN A 32 -0.74 -19.24 4.69
CA GLN A 32 -0.06 -18.01 4.29
C GLN A 32 -0.29 -16.92 5.33
N LYS A 33 0.79 -16.19 5.64
CA LYS A 33 0.77 -15.07 6.57
C LYS A 33 1.56 -13.93 5.96
N ILE A 34 0.90 -12.77 5.86
CA ILE A 34 1.56 -11.51 5.52
C ILE A 34 2.51 -11.15 6.66
N LYS A 35 3.76 -10.84 6.30
CA LYS A 35 4.78 -10.36 7.23
C LYS A 35 4.92 -8.85 7.16
N GLU A 36 4.87 -8.30 5.95
CA GLU A 36 5.13 -6.89 5.68
C GLU A 36 4.43 -6.47 4.39
N ILE A 37 3.97 -5.23 4.35
CA ILE A 37 3.41 -4.60 3.17
C ILE A 37 4.12 -3.25 2.96
N ASP A 38 4.83 -3.10 1.85
CA ASP A 38 5.48 -1.85 1.48
C ASP A 38 4.63 -1.12 0.43
N LEU A 39 4.19 0.08 0.75
CA LEU A 39 3.57 1.00 -0.20
C LEU A 39 4.63 1.98 -0.72
N LEU A 40 4.84 1.96 -2.03
CA LEU A 40 5.65 2.96 -2.71
C LEU A 40 4.79 3.71 -3.71
N LEU A 41 4.66 5.02 -3.51
CA LEU A 41 4.04 5.93 -4.45
C LEU A 41 5.10 6.61 -5.32
N HIS A 42 4.71 7.01 -6.52
CA HIS A 42 5.54 7.80 -7.42
C HIS A 42 6.03 9.08 -6.72
N LYS A 43 7.30 9.44 -6.92
CA LYS A 43 8.02 10.55 -6.24
C LYS A 43 8.19 10.40 -4.72
N GLN A 44 7.77 9.29 -4.12
CA GLN A 44 8.01 9.04 -2.70
C GLN A 44 9.47 8.59 -2.47
N ARG A 45 10.19 9.31 -1.60
CA ARG A 45 11.62 9.05 -1.34
C ARG A 45 11.87 7.78 -0.52
N HIS A 46 10.96 7.43 0.39
CA HIS A 46 11.03 6.24 1.24
C HIS A 46 9.69 5.50 1.22
N PRO A 47 9.66 4.17 0.99
CA PRO A 47 8.42 3.40 1.06
C PRO A 47 7.81 3.47 2.46
N ARG A 48 6.49 3.45 2.53
CA ARG A 48 5.76 3.31 3.79
C ARG A 48 5.56 1.83 4.06
N ILE A 49 6.05 1.36 5.21
CA ILE A 49 6.03 -0.04 5.59
C ILE A 49 4.91 -0.27 6.60
N PHE A 50 4.10 -1.29 6.36
CA PHE A 50 2.99 -1.69 7.22
C PHE A 50 3.15 -3.15 7.66
N LYS A 51 2.89 -3.42 8.93
CA LYS A 51 2.91 -4.78 9.50
C LYS A 51 1.63 -5.57 9.23
N THR A 52 0.53 -4.87 8.95
CA THR A 52 -0.81 -5.45 8.77
C THR A 52 -1.53 -4.76 7.63
N GLU A 53 -2.44 -5.49 6.99
CA GLU A 53 -3.35 -4.95 5.98
C GLU A 53 -4.22 -3.81 6.54
N HIS A 54 -4.74 -3.98 7.74
CA HIS A 54 -5.54 -2.93 8.40
C HIS A 54 -4.78 -1.61 8.54
N GLY A 55 -3.48 -1.65 8.85
CA GLY A 55 -2.64 -0.45 8.93
C GLY A 55 -2.48 0.24 7.58
N LEU A 56 -2.34 -0.52 6.50
CA LEU A 56 -2.33 0.01 5.13
C LEU A 56 -3.67 0.65 4.78
N LEU A 57 -4.79 -0.07 5.00
CA LEU A 57 -6.12 0.42 4.66
C LEU A 57 -6.45 1.72 5.39
N LYS A 58 -6.18 1.78 6.70
CA LYS A 58 -6.38 3.00 7.49
C LYS A 58 -5.57 4.20 6.95
N TYR A 59 -4.34 3.95 6.49
CA TYR A 59 -3.51 4.99 5.90
C TYR A 59 -4.10 5.52 4.57
N LEU A 60 -4.55 4.60 3.71
CA LEU A 60 -5.15 4.95 2.42
C LEU A 60 -6.46 5.72 2.59
N GLU A 61 -7.34 5.24 3.48
CA GLU A 61 -8.62 5.90 3.81
C GLU A 61 -8.40 7.33 4.30
N SER A 62 -7.48 7.54 5.25
CA SER A 62 -7.13 8.88 5.72
C SER A 62 -6.61 9.79 4.61
N HIS A 63 -5.88 9.26 3.62
CA HIS A 63 -5.42 10.07 2.48
C HIS A 63 -6.54 10.42 1.50
N LEU A 64 -7.54 9.54 1.34
CA LEU A 64 -8.71 9.82 0.52
C LEU A 64 -9.57 10.91 1.14
N SER A 65 -9.88 10.82 2.44
CA SER A 65 -10.67 11.86 3.12
C SER A 65 -9.98 13.22 3.08
N SER A 66 -8.67 13.28 3.32
CA SER A 66 -7.90 14.53 3.18
C SER A 66 -7.79 15.03 1.73
N HIS A 67 -8.01 14.18 0.73
CA HIS A 67 -8.05 14.60 -0.67
C HIS A 67 -9.42 15.17 -1.02
N GLU A 68 -10.50 14.49 -0.63
CA GLU A 68 -11.88 14.95 -0.84
C GLU A 68 -12.11 16.31 -0.20
N GLU A 69 -11.68 16.50 1.06
CA GLU A 69 -11.74 17.80 1.76
C GLU A 69 -11.01 18.90 0.99
N LYS A 70 -9.83 18.61 0.42
CA LYS A 70 -9.08 19.57 -0.39
C LYS A 70 -9.73 19.87 -1.73
N VAL A 71 -10.40 18.90 -2.33
CA VAL A 71 -11.09 19.09 -3.61
C VAL A 71 -12.29 20.01 -3.40
N ASP A 72 -13.08 19.76 -2.36
CA ASP A 72 -14.23 20.58 -1.94
C ASP A 72 -13.80 22.01 -1.57
N ASP A 73 -12.74 22.17 -0.77
CA ASP A 73 -12.17 23.47 -0.42
C ASP A 73 -11.71 24.29 -1.65
N LEU A 74 -11.25 23.61 -2.70
CA LEU A 74 -10.78 24.23 -3.94
C LEU A 74 -11.91 24.44 -4.96
N GLY A 75 -13.11 23.91 -4.69
CA GLY A 75 -14.28 23.98 -5.58
C GLY A 75 -14.03 23.36 -6.96
N LEU A 76 -13.18 22.33 -7.04
CA LEU A 76 -12.81 21.64 -8.28
C LEU A 76 -13.81 20.56 -8.71
N ASP A 77 -14.83 20.37 -7.90
CA ASP A 77 -15.93 19.42 -7.97
C ASP A 77 -17.24 20.04 -8.50
N LYS A 78 -17.16 21.26 -9.08
CA LYS A 78 -18.26 21.92 -9.82
C LYS A 78 -18.04 21.98 -11.32
#